data_AF-A0A7S3SRE2-F1
#
_entry.id   AF-A0A7S3SRE2-F1
#
_cell.length_a   1.000
_cell.length_b   1.000
_cell.length_c   1.000
_cell.angle_alpha   90.00
_cell.angle_beta   90.00
_cell.angle_gamma   90.00
#
_symmetry.space_group_name_H-M   'P 1'
#
loop_
_entity.id
_entity.type
_entity.pdbx_description
1 polymer ?
#
loop_
_entity_poly.entity_id
_entity_poly.type
_entity_poly.pdbx_seq_one_letter_code
_entity_poly.pdbx_strand_id
1 'polypeptide(L)'
;GGAGGNPRGAQASAGRACAMWGKNSANVTDTTAISVHGTNPQNLVEKILRSKIYNHAYWKEHCFGLTAESLVDKAMELDTVGGTFGGIREPSHFIQLTLKMLQIQPEKEIVLEFIKNEDYKYVRALGAFYLRLTGRPAEVFQYLEPLYNDYRKLRRRRAPSLEAEGGEMVPTDTREGTRSPVHSAVLRWFSSS
;
A
#
# COMPACT_ATOMS: atom_id res chain seq x y z
N GLY A 1 72.01 -18.81 -8.35
CA GLY A 1 70.76 -18.59 -9.12
C GLY A 1 69.89 -19.83 -8.97
N GLY A 2 68.58 -19.78 -8.86
CA GLY A 2 67.65 -18.65 -8.99
C GLY A 2 66.52 -18.77 -7.97
N ALA A 3 65.90 -17.63 -7.71
CA ALA A 3 64.91 -17.37 -6.67
C ALA A 3 63.59 -18.13 -6.88
N GLY A 4 63.10 -18.77 -5.82
CA GLY A 4 61.69 -19.17 -5.68
C GLY A 4 60.85 -17.96 -5.30
N GLY A 5 60.23 -17.32 -6.30
CA GLY A 5 59.35 -16.17 -6.14
C GLY A 5 57.90 -16.59 -5.89
N ASN A 6 57.35 -16.12 -4.78
CA ASN A 6 55.96 -16.13 -4.36
C ASN A 6 54.98 -15.54 -5.42
N PRO A 7 53.79 -16.13 -5.63
CA PRO A 7 52.61 -15.39 -6.04
C PRO A 7 51.60 -15.33 -4.88
N ARG A 8 51.52 -14.17 -4.22
CA ARG A 8 50.44 -13.19 -4.39
C ARG A 8 49.07 -13.71 -3.98
N GLY A 9 48.56 -13.12 -2.90
CA GLY A 9 47.24 -13.39 -2.37
C GLY A 9 46.11 -13.11 -3.36
N ALA A 10 45.01 -13.82 -3.12
CA ALA A 10 43.69 -13.46 -3.58
C ALA A 10 42.70 -13.77 -2.46
N GLN A 11 42.62 -12.84 -1.49
CA GLN A 11 41.34 -12.54 -0.87
C GLN A 11 40.44 -12.01 -2.00
N ALA A 12 39.43 -12.78 -2.41
CA ALA A 12 38.35 -12.26 -3.22
C ALA A 12 37.05 -12.78 -2.61
N SER A 13 36.51 -11.93 -1.75
CA SER A 13 35.15 -11.91 -1.25
C SER A 13 34.14 -12.52 -2.23
N ALA A 14 33.37 -13.49 -1.75
CA ALA A 14 32.03 -13.82 -2.24
C ALA A 14 31.08 -12.63 -1.97
N GLY A 15 31.40 -11.48 -2.56
CA GLY A 15 30.72 -10.21 -2.40
C GLY A 15 29.75 -10.00 -3.53
N ARG A 16 28.46 -10.03 -3.18
CA ARG A 16 27.40 -9.26 -3.84
C ARG A 16 27.02 -9.70 -5.25
N ALA A 17 26.38 -10.86 -5.35
CA ALA A 17 25.35 -11.12 -6.36
C ALA A 17 23.94 -10.75 -5.81
N CYS A 18 23.83 -9.61 -5.12
CA CYS A 18 22.54 -9.10 -4.65
C CYS A 18 22.32 -7.70 -5.20
N ALA A 19 21.23 -7.56 -5.97
CA ALA A 19 20.59 -6.33 -6.41
C ALA A 19 21.27 -5.52 -7.54
N MET A 20 21.30 -6.12 -8.74
CA MET A 20 21.08 -5.37 -10.00
C MET A 20 19.63 -5.61 -10.46
N TRP A 21 18.66 -5.38 -9.57
CA TRP A 21 17.27 -5.20 -10.00
C TRP A 21 17.14 -3.73 -10.41
N GLY A 22 16.76 -3.52 -11.67
CA GLY A 22 16.76 -2.23 -12.33
C GLY A 22 16.19 -1.10 -11.46
N LYS A 23 16.91 0.02 -11.43
CA LYS A 23 16.32 1.32 -11.11
C LYS A 23 15.32 1.63 -12.21
N ASN A 24 14.09 1.13 -12.07
CA ASN A 24 12.97 1.55 -12.92
C ASN A 24 12.64 3.01 -12.57
N SER A 25 13.13 3.92 -13.41
CA SER A 25 13.03 5.39 -13.28
C SER A 25 11.61 5.96 -13.27
N ALA A 26 10.58 5.12 -13.50
CA ALA A 26 9.17 5.53 -13.50
C ALA A 26 8.46 5.44 -12.13
N ASN A 27 9.05 4.75 -11.15
CA ASN A 27 8.44 4.54 -9.82
C ASN A 27 9.04 5.44 -8.73
N VAL A 28 9.80 6.47 -9.13
CA VAL A 28 10.35 7.46 -8.21
C VAL A 28 9.21 8.37 -7.75
N THR A 29 9.27 8.82 -6.49
CA THR A 29 8.31 9.82 -5.97
C THR A 29 8.47 11.10 -6.77
N ASP A 30 7.37 11.83 -6.99
CA ASP A 30 7.46 13.11 -7.68
C ASP A 30 8.49 14.02 -7.00
N THR A 31 9.23 14.77 -7.81
CA THR A 31 10.30 15.67 -7.35
C THR A 31 9.76 16.82 -6.49
N THR A 32 8.48 17.14 -6.66
CA THR A 32 7.75 18.14 -5.89
C THR A 32 7.21 17.60 -4.56
N ALA A 33 7.31 16.29 -4.32
CA ALA A 33 6.70 15.66 -3.16
C ALA A 33 7.48 15.99 -1.87
N ILE A 34 6.75 16.46 -0.86
CA ILE A 34 7.27 16.78 0.47
C ILE A 34 7.45 15.48 1.26
N SER A 35 8.54 15.39 2.00
CA SER A 35 8.78 14.30 2.95
C SER A 35 7.67 14.21 4.00
N VAL A 36 7.13 13.01 4.20
CA VAL A 36 6.08 12.73 5.19
C VAL A 36 6.72 11.92 6.33
N HIS A 37 6.48 12.33 7.58
CA HIS A 37 7.10 11.74 8.79
C HIS A 37 8.63 11.67 8.73
N GLY A 38 9.27 12.66 8.10
CA GLY A 38 10.73 12.73 7.98
C GLY A 38 11.34 11.71 7.00
N THR A 39 10.52 11.01 6.19
CA THR A 39 11.00 10.06 5.19
C THR A 39 10.29 10.29 3.84
N ASN A 40 10.78 9.62 2.79
CA ASN A 40 10.07 9.59 1.51
C ASN A 40 8.67 8.99 1.73
N PRO A 41 7.57 9.63 1.27
CA PRO A 41 6.21 9.15 1.46
C PRO A 41 5.97 7.69 1.04
N GLN A 42 6.67 7.22 0.00
CA GLN A 42 6.59 5.82 -0.44
C GLN A 42 7.15 4.84 0.61
N ASN A 43 8.05 5.29 1.50
CA ASN A 43 8.63 4.45 2.54
C ASN A 43 7.65 4.05 3.65
N LEU A 44 6.47 4.68 3.70
CA LEU A 44 5.40 4.26 4.61
C LEU A 44 4.85 2.86 4.26
N VAL A 45 5.06 2.38 3.04
CA VAL A 45 4.72 1.02 2.61
C VAL A 45 5.97 0.14 2.65
N GLU A 46 5.88 -1.06 3.23
CA GLU A 46 7.01 -1.99 3.39
C GLU A 46 7.72 -2.29 2.05
N LYS A 47 9.06 -2.33 2.06
CA LYS A 47 9.89 -2.53 0.85
C LYS A 47 9.51 -3.78 0.05
N ILE A 48 9.21 -4.89 0.73
CA ILE A 48 8.80 -6.15 0.08
C ILE A 48 7.47 -5.96 -0.63
N LEU A 49 6.52 -5.28 0.01
CA LEU A 49 5.20 -4.98 -0.55
C LEU A 49 5.30 -4.04 -1.76
N ARG A 50 6.13 -2.99 -1.70
CA ARG A 50 6.38 -2.11 -2.86
C ARG A 50 6.91 -2.88 -4.06
N SER A 51 7.86 -3.76 -3.82
CA SER A 51 8.45 -4.59 -4.89
C SER A 51 7.40 -5.51 -5.52
N LYS A 52 6.45 -6.04 -4.73
CA LYS A 52 5.32 -6.81 -5.27
C LYS A 52 4.34 -5.94 -6.06
N ILE A 53 4.02 -4.74 -5.56
CA ILE A 53 3.12 -3.80 -6.21
C ILE A 53 3.68 -3.40 -7.59
N TYR A 54 4.93 -2.97 -7.69
CA TYR A 54 5.53 -2.57 -8.96
C TYR A 54 5.58 -3.68 -10.02
N ASN A 55 5.61 -4.94 -9.57
CA ASN A 55 5.62 -6.11 -10.46
C ASN A 55 4.22 -6.59 -10.85
N HIS A 56 3.18 -6.16 -10.13
CA HIS A 56 1.79 -6.57 -10.35
C HIS A 56 1.26 -6.05 -11.70
N ALA A 57 0.46 -6.87 -12.40
CA ALA A 57 -0.08 -6.52 -13.72
C ALA A 57 -0.91 -5.22 -13.67
N TYR A 58 -1.83 -5.14 -12.70
CA TYR A 58 -2.68 -3.95 -12.52
C TYR A 58 -1.86 -2.66 -12.34
N TRP A 59 -0.73 -2.69 -11.61
CA TRP A 59 0.09 -1.49 -11.43
C TRP A 59 0.69 -1.01 -12.75
N LYS A 60 1.16 -1.93 -13.58
CA LYS A 60 1.76 -1.62 -14.88
C LYS A 60 0.73 -1.11 -15.89
N GLU A 61 -0.49 -1.63 -15.83
CA GLU A 61 -1.57 -1.28 -16.77
C GLU A 61 -2.34 -0.03 -16.36
N HIS A 62 -2.64 0.14 -15.07
CA HIS A 62 -3.55 1.17 -14.57
C HIS A 62 -2.89 2.24 -13.71
N CYS A 63 -1.75 1.96 -13.06
CA CYS A 63 -1.05 2.94 -12.22
C CYS A 63 0.09 3.66 -12.95
N PHE A 64 0.38 3.30 -14.20
CA PHE A 64 1.36 3.97 -15.05
C PHE A 64 0.79 5.30 -15.56
N GLY A 65 1.47 6.42 -15.25
CA GLY A 65 1.02 7.76 -15.67
C GLY A 65 -0.25 8.30 -15.01
N LEU A 66 -0.79 7.62 -13.99
CA LEU A 66 -2.01 8.05 -13.30
C LEU A 66 -1.81 9.41 -12.59
N THR A 67 -2.72 10.34 -12.84
CA THR A 67 -2.78 11.69 -12.24
C THR A 67 -3.80 11.74 -11.10
N ALA A 68 -3.85 12.83 -10.34
CA ALA A 68 -4.82 12.99 -9.24
C ALA A 68 -6.28 12.96 -9.73
N GLU A 69 -6.56 13.50 -10.92
CA GLU A 69 -7.89 13.53 -11.52
C GLU A 69 -8.37 12.13 -11.93
N SER A 70 -7.55 11.42 -12.73
CA SER A 70 -7.85 10.06 -13.21
C SER A 70 -7.82 8.99 -12.12
N LEU A 71 -7.32 9.33 -10.93
CA LEU A 71 -7.30 8.42 -9.79
C LEU A 71 -8.71 8.14 -9.25
N VAL A 72 -9.65 9.08 -9.40
CA VAL A 72 -11.05 8.90 -8.97
C VAL A 72 -11.70 7.75 -9.73
N ASP A 73 -11.50 7.69 -11.05
CA ASP A 73 -12.06 6.64 -11.91
C ASP A 73 -11.63 5.25 -11.45
N LYS A 74 -10.35 5.09 -11.12
CA LYS A 74 -9.81 3.84 -10.59
C LYS A 74 -10.22 3.55 -9.16
N ALA A 75 -10.47 4.58 -8.35
CA ALA A 75 -10.99 4.40 -7.01
C ALA A 75 -12.47 3.97 -7.02
N MET A 76 -13.25 4.33 -8.04
CA MET A 76 -14.64 3.87 -8.20
C MET A 76 -14.75 2.38 -8.56
N GLU A 77 -13.77 1.83 -9.28
CA GLU A 77 -13.68 0.40 -9.62
C GLU A 77 -13.36 -0.50 -8.41
N LEU A 78 -13.02 0.08 -7.25
CA LEU A 78 -12.66 -0.67 -6.05
C LEU A 78 -13.87 -1.43 -5.47
N ASP A 79 -13.66 -2.70 -5.18
CA ASP A 79 -14.68 -3.61 -4.62
C ASP A 79 -14.36 -4.08 -3.19
N THR A 80 -13.12 -3.85 -2.73
CA THR A 80 -12.57 -4.39 -1.49
C THR A 80 -11.60 -3.42 -0.85
N VAL A 81 -11.59 -3.45 0.49
CA VAL A 81 -10.57 -2.78 1.31
C VAL A 81 -9.63 -3.83 1.87
N GLY A 82 -8.31 -3.60 1.77
CA GLY A 82 -7.31 -4.52 2.30
C GLY A 82 -5.89 -4.20 1.84
N GLY A 83 -4.92 -4.81 2.51
CA GLY A 83 -3.51 -4.73 2.17
C GLY A 83 -3.13 -5.82 1.16
N THR A 84 -2.76 -6.98 1.67
CA THR A 84 -2.46 -8.17 0.87
C THR A 84 -3.46 -9.29 1.14
N PHE A 85 -3.65 -10.16 0.15
CA PHE A 85 -4.57 -11.30 0.25
C PHE A 85 -3.97 -12.56 -0.39
N GLY A 86 -4.57 -13.72 -0.09
CA GLY A 86 -4.13 -15.02 -0.60
C GLY A 86 -2.80 -15.51 0.00
N GLY A 87 -2.46 -16.78 -0.25
CA GLY A 87 -1.24 -17.43 0.26
C GLY A 87 0.05 -16.79 -0.27
N ILE A 88 0.01 -16.25 -1.50
CA ILE A 88 1.15 -15.60 -2.16
C ILE A 88 1.30 -14.13 -1.70
N ARG A 89 0.41 -13.62 -0.83
CA ARG A 89 0.33 -12.22 -0.39
C ARG A 89 0.31 -11.26 -1.59
N GLU A 90 -0.71 -11.42 -2.43
CA GLU A 90 -0.96 -10.53 -3.55
C GLU A 90 -1.46 -9.16 -3.06
N PRO A 91 -0.98 -8.05 -3.64
CA PRO A 91 -1.42 -6.72 -3.23
C PRO A 91 -2.85 -6.44 -3.74
N SER A 92 -3.72 -5.98 -2.86
CA SER A 92 -5.06 -5.49 -3.24
C SER A 92 -5.00 -4.23 -4.10
N HIS A 93 -5.98 -4.02 -4.97
CA HIS A 93 -6.15 -2.76 -5.71
C HIS A 93 -6.18 -1.55 -4.77
N PHE A 94 -6.75 -1.71 -3.56
CA PHE A 94 -6.78 -0.67 -2.54
C PHE A 94 -5.38 -0.19 -2.12
N ILE A 95 -4.46 -1.13 -1.81
CA ILE A 95 -3.10 -0.78 -1.39
C ILE A 95 -2.24 -0.29 -2.56
N GLN A 96 -2.50 -0.80 -3.77
CA GLN A 96 -1.86 -0.32 -4.99
C GLN A 96 -2.23 1.15 -5.23
N LEU A 97 -3.51 1.52 -5.22
CA LEU A 97 -3.94 2.91 -5.37
C LEU A 97 -3.46 3.80 -4.22
N THR A 98 -3.43 3.30 -2.98
CA THR A 98 -2.84 4.04 -1.86
C THR A 98 -1.36 4.38 -2.11
N LEU A 99 -0.56 3.41 -2.57
CA LEU A 99 0.84 3.66 -2.91
C LEU A 99 0.97 4.70 -4.03
N LYS A 100 0.04 4.68 -5.00
CA LYS A 100 0.02 5.69 -6.06
C LYS A 100 -0.29 7.08 -5.53
N MET A 101 -1.25 7.23 -4.61
CA MET A 101 -1.52 8.50 -3.93
C MET A 101 -0.28 8.99 -3.16
N LEU A 102 0.47 8.10 -2.49
CA LEU A 102 1.72 8.47 -1.83
C LEU A 102 2.82 8.89 -2.81
N GLN A 103 2.80 8.38 -4.05
CA GLN A 103 3.77 8.75 -5.08
C GLN A 103 3.47 10.13 -5.69
N ILE A 104 2.20 10.39 -6.03
CA ILE A 104 1.78 11.64 -6.69
C ILE A 104 1.52 12.77 -5.69
N GLN A 105 1.30 12.44 -4.41
CA GLN A 105 0.97 13.35 -3.32
C GLN A 105 -0.09 14.39 -3.71
N PRO A 106 -1.36 13.97 -3.93
CA PRO A 106 -2.41 14.89 -4.36
C PRO A 106 -2.66 15.98 -3.32
N GLU A 107 -3.19 17.11 -3.78
CA GLU A 107 -3.54 18.21 -2.89
C GLU A 107 -4.57 17.79 -1.84
N LYS A 108 -4.48 18.43 -0.68
CA LYS A 108 -5.35 18.11 0.46
C LYS A 108 -6.83 18.29 0.14
N GLU A 109 -7.19 19.25 -0.71
CA GLU A 109 -8.57 19.49 -1.14
C GLU A 109 -9.17 18.27 -1.85
N ILE A 110 -8.42 17.65 -2.76
CA ILE A 110 -8.82 16.41 -3.46
C ILE A 110 -9.06 15.28 -2.46
N VAL A 111 -8.18 15.12 -1.47
CA VAL A 111 -8.33 14.09 -0.42
C VAL A 111 -9.59 14.34 0.42
N LEU A 112 -9.89 15.61 0.73
CA LEU A 112 -11.09 15.98 1.48
C LEU A 112 -12.36 15.77 0.65
N GLU A 113 -12.32 16.01 -0.66
CA GLU A 113 -13.41 15.68 -1.57
C GLU A 113 -13.69 14.18 -1.60
N PHE A 114 -12.65 13.34 -1.57
CA PHE A 114 -12.83 11.88 -1.49
C PHE A 114 -13.53 11.46 -0.20
N ILE A 115 -13.20 12.11 0.92
CA ILE A 115 -13.82 11.84 2.22
C ILE A 115 -15.28 12.31 2.23
N LYS A 116 -15.55 13.50 1.70
CA LYS A 116 -16.90 14.06 1.59
C LYS A 116 -17.80 13.27 0.65
N ASN A 117 -17.24 12.56 -0.33
CA ASN A 117 -18.01 11.74 -1.26
C ASN A 117 -18.83 10.66 -0.51
N GLU A 118 -20.15 10.78 -0.56
CA GLU A 118 -21.09 9.87 0.10
C GLU A 118 -21.49 8.70 -0.79
N ASP A 119 -21.33 8.79 -2.11
CA ASP A 119 -21.85 7.79 -3.04
C ASP A 119 -20.95 6.56 -3.08
N TYR A 120 -19.63 6.78 -3.04
CA TYR A 120 -18.63 5.73 -3.16
C TYR A 120 -17.91 5.43 -1.85
N LYS A 121 -18.41 4.42 -1.13
CA LYS A 121 -17.86 3.97 0.17
C LYS A 121 -16.37 3.58 0.13
N TYR A 122 -15.86 3.10 -1.00
CA TYR A 122 -14.45 2.70 -1.15
C TYR A 122 -13.53 3.90 -1.42
N VAL A 123 -13.99 4.89 -2.17
CA VAL A 123 -13.30 6.17 -2.39
C VAL A 123 -13.14 6.90 -1.06
N ARG A 124 -14.22 6.97 -0.28
CA ARG A 124 -14.24 7.52 1.07
C ARG A 124 -13.23 6.81 1.99
N ALA A 125 -13.22 5.49 1.98
CA ALA A 125 -12.26 4.70 2.76
C ALA A 125 -10.80 4.92 2.31
N LEU A 126 -10.56 5.11 1.00
CA LEU A 126 -9.23 5.38 0.44
C LEU A 126 -8.71 6.75 0.89
N GLY A 127 -9.54 7.80 0.78
CA GLY A 127 -9.18 9.14 1.25
C GLY A 127 -8.92 9.19 2.75
N ALA A 128 -9.78 8.53 3.54
CA ALA A 128 -9.60 8.41 4.99
C ALA A 128 -8.29 7.71 5.36
N PHE A 129 -7.93 6.63 4.63
CA PHE A 129 -6.69 5.89 4.85
C PHE A 129 -5.45 6.73 4.48
N TYR A 130 -5.49 7.43 3.35
CA TYR A 130 -4.41 8.33 2.93
C TYR A 130 -4.20 9.49 3.92
N LEU A 131 -5.28 10.11 4.38
CA LEU A 131 -5.23 11.18 5.39
C LEU A 131 -4.65 10.66 6.70
N ARG A 132 -4.96 9.43 7.10
CA ARG A 132 -4.39 8.81 8.31
C ARG A 132 -2.87 8.60 8.21
N LEU A 133 -2.34 8.35 7.02
CA LEU A 133 -0.92 8.14 6.77
C LEU A 133 -0.14 9.45 6.68
N THR A 134 -0.71 10.48 6.07
CA THR A 134 0.01 11.73 5.73
C THR A 134 -0.38 12.94 6.58
N GLY A 135 -1.59 12.95 7.12
CA GLY A 135 -2.18 14.07 7.84
C GLY A 135 -1.63 14.25 9.25
N ARG A 136 -1.76 15.47 9.77
CA ARG A 136 -1.44 15.78 11.17
C ARG A 136 -2.50 15.18 12.09
N PRO A 137 -2.15 14.72 13.31
CA PRO A 137 -3.12 14.11 14.23
C PRO A 137 -4.40 14.93 14.42
N ALA A 138 -4.29 16.25 14.61
CA ALA A 138 -5.44 17.13 14.78
C ALA A 138 -6.41 17.11 13.58
N GLU A 139 -5.88 17.12 12.35
CA GLU A 139 -6.69 17.10 11.13
C GLU A 139 -7.33 15.73 10.93
N VAL A 140 -6.58 14.68 11.24
CA VAL A 140 -7.08 13.31 11.19
C VAL A 140 -8.31 13.17 12.11
N PHE A 141 -8.28 13.68 13.34
CA PHE A 141 -9.47 13.67 14.20
C PHE A 141 -10.62 14.50 13.60
N GLN A 142 -10.37 15.74 13.20
CA GLN A 142 -11.39 16.63 12.67
C GLN A 142 -12.14 16.07 11.45
N TYR A 143 -11.43 15.39 10.53
CA TYR A 143 -12.03 14.88 9.29
C TYR A 143 -12.50 13.43 9.38
N LEU A 144 -11.94 12.61 10.27
CA LEU A 144 -12.41 11.23 10.45
C LEU A 144 -13.52 11.08 11.50
N GLU A 145 -13.72 12.05 12.39
CA GLU A 145 -14.84 12.03 13.33
C GLU A 145 -16.21 11.91 12.64
N PRO A 146 -16.53 12.68 11.57
CA PRO A 146 -17.79 12.53 10.86
C PRO A 146 -17.97 11.17 10.20
N LEU A 147 -16.87 10.52 9.79
CA LEU A 147 -16.90 9.19 9.17
C LEU A 147 -17.33 8.09 10.14
N TYR A 148 -17.26 8.34 11.46
CA TYR A 148 -17.77 7.41 12.45
C TYR A 148 -19.29 7.24 12.38
N ASN A 149 -20.02 8.25 11.93
CA ASN A 149 -21.47 8.12 11.74
C ASN A 149 -21.85 7.27 10.50
N ASP A 150 -20.87 6.79 9.73
CA ASP A 150 -21.10 5.93 8.57
C ASP A 150 -21.10 4.43 8.93
N TYR A 151 -22.30 3.86 8.99
CA TYR A 151 -22.55 2.45 9.30
C TYR A 151 -22.45 1.51 8.08
N ARG A 152 -22.08 2.02 6.89
CA ARG A 152 -22.05 1.21 5.67
C ARG A 152 -21.03 0.08 5.77
N LYS A 153 -21.45 -1.10 5.32
CA LYS A 153 -20.61 -2.31 5.32
C LYS A 153 -19.59 -2.26 4.18
N LEU A 154 -18.30 -2.27 4.54
CA LEU A 154 -17.17 -2.42 3.63
C LEU A 154 -16.75 -3.89 3.53
N ARG A 155 -16.50 -4.38 2.31
CA ARG A 155 -15.95 -5.72 2.11
C ARG A 155 -14.45 -5.69 2.38
N ARG A 156 -14.02 -6.28 3.49
CA ARG A 156 -12.59 -6.39 3.81
C ARG A 156 -12.04 -7.70 3.29
N ARG A 157 -10.99 -7.65 2.46
CA ARG A 157 -10.23 -8.86 2.09
C ARG A 157 -9.14 -9.07 3.12
N ARG A 158 -9.21 -10.17 3.87
CA ARG A 158 -8.20 -10.52 4.89
C ARG A 158 -7.05 -11.30 4.23
N ALA A 159 -5.86 -11.16 4.80
CA ALA A 159 -4.81 -12.14 4.57
C ALA A 159 -5.28 -13.50 5.11
N PRO A 160 -4.85 -14.63 4.52
CA PRO A 160 -5.16 -15.93 5.07
C PRO A 160 -4.66 -15.98 6.52
N SER A 161 -5.59 -16.02 7.46
CA SER A 161 -5.30 -16.37 8.84
C SER A 161 -5.08 -17.88 8.85
N LEU A 162 -3.87 -18.31 9.22
CA LEU A 162 -3.58 -19.70 9.53
C LEU A 162 -4.30 -20.03 10.84
N GLU A 163 -5.61 -20.25 10.81
CA GLU A 163 -6.30 -20.89 11.93
C GLU A 163 -6.19 -22.39 11.72
N ALA A 164 -5.36 -23.03 12.53
CA ALA A 164 -5.24 -24.47 12.59
C ALA A 164 -6.45 -25.03 13.35
N GLU A 165 -7.57 -25.20 12.66
CA GLU A 165 -8.69 -26.00 13.14
C GLU A 165 -8.60 -27.38 12.47
N GLY A 166 -8.29 -28.42 13.26
CA GLY A 166 -8.67 -29.81 12.91
C GLY A 166 -7.93 -30.53 11.78
N GLY A 167 -6.73 -30.11 11.36
CA GLY A 167 -5.84 -30.94 10.53
C GLY A 167 -6.20 -31.06 9.03
N GLU A 168 -7.22 -30.35 8.55
CA GLU A 168 -7.57 -30.31 7.13
C GLU A 168 -7.24 -28.92 6.54
N MET A 169 -6.32 -28.87 5.58
CA MET A 169 -5.93 -27.64 4.87
C MET A 169 -6.98 -27.29 3.82
N VAL A 170 -8.08 -26.66 4.23
CA VAL A 170 -9.04 -26.08 3.29
C VAL A 170 -8.60 -24.63 3.00
N PRO A 171 -8.27 -24.27 1.74
CA PRO A 171 -8.15 -22.87 1.37
C PRO A 171 -9.53 -22.25 1.56
N THR A 172 -9.72 -21.51 2.65
CA THR A 172 -10.92 -20.70 2.82
C THR A 172 -10.88 -19.63 1.73
N ASP A 173 -11.58 -19.87 0.62
CA ASP A 173 -11.90 -18.81 -0.34
C ASP A 173 -12.65 -17.75 0.48
N THR A 174 -11.92 -16.72 0.92
CA THR A 174 -12.45 -15.65 1.76
C THR A 174 -13.30 -14.72 0.88
N ARG A 175 -14.26 -15.29 0.15
CA ARG A 175 -15.35 -14.56 -0.52
C ARG A 175 -16.29 -13.95 0.51
N GLU A 176 -16.36 -14.52 1.71
CA GLU A 176 -16.93 -13.86 2.89
C GLU A 176 -15.91 -12.91 3.51
N GLY A 177 -15.57 -11.85 2.78
CA GLY A 177 -14.88 -10.71 3.37
C GLY A 177 -15.77 -10.16 4.49
N THR A 178 -15.30 -10.22 5.75
CA THR A 178 -16.06 -9.69 6.88
C THR A 178 -16.48 -8.27 6.57
N ARG A 179 -17.80 -8.07 6.52
CA ARG A 179 -18.46 -6.79 6.25
C ARG A 179 -18.39 -5.94 7.50
N SER A 180 -17.29 -5.21 7.69
CA SER A 180 -17.16 -4.26 8.80
C SER A 180 -17.70 -2.89 8.40
N PRO A 181 -18.39 -2.16 9.30
CA PRO A 181 -18.71 -0.76 9.10
C PRO A 181 -17.45 0.07 8.77
N VAL A 182 -17.60 1.15 8.00
CA VAL A 182 -16.51 2.11 7.71
C VAL A 182 -15.84 2.57 9.01
N HIS A 183 -16.64 2.99 10.00
CA HIS A 183 -16.19 3.33 11.35
C HIS A 183 -15.29 2.26 11.96
N SER A 184 -15.68 0.98 11.91
CA SER A 184 -14.95 -0.10 12.56
C SER A 184 -13.67 -0.51 11.81
N ALA A 185 -13.60 -0.24 10.51
CA ALA A 185 -12.38 -0.40 9.72
C ALA A 185 -11.38 0.72 10.08
N VAL A 186 -11.86 1.97 10.13
CA VAL A 186 -11.08 3.14 10.55
C VAL A 186 -10.54 2.99 11.98
N LEU A 187 -11.39 2.60 12.95
CA LEU A 187 -10.94 2.34 14.33
C LEU A 187 -9.87 1.27 14.42
N ARG A 188 -10.03 0.17 13.68
CA ARG A 188 -9.04 -0.92 13.70
C ARG A 188 -7.71 -0.50 13.08
N TRP A 189 -7.73 0.40 12.11
CA TRP A 189 -6.50 1.02 11.62
C TRP A 189 -5.87 1.97 12.65
N PHE A 190 -6.69 2.70 13.40
CA PHE A 190 -6.23 3.55 14.49
C PHE A 190 -5.61 2.77 15.65
N SER A 191 -6.18 1.63 16.04
CA SER A 191 -5.73 0.81 17.18
C SER A 191 -4.53 -0.10 16.87
N SER A 192 -4.14 -0.23 15.60
CA SER A 192 -3.03 -1.08 15.17
C SER A 192 -1.72 -0.30 14.92
N SER A 193 -1.66 0.98 15.32
CA SER A 193 -0.47 1.84 15.27
C SER A 193 0.14 2.01 16.65
#